data_AF-A0A382XRB1-F1
#
_entry.id   AF-A0A382XRB1-F1
#
_cell.length_a   1.000
_cell.length_b   1.000
_cell.length_c   1.000
_cell.angle_alpha   90.00
_cell.angle_beta   90.00
_cell.angle_gamma   90.00
#
_symmetry.space_group_name_H-M   'P 1'
#
loop_
_entity.id
_entity.type
_entity.pdbx_description
1 polymer ?
#
loop_
_entity_poly.entity_id
_entity_poly.type
_entity_poly.pdbx_seq_one_letter_code
_entity_poly.pdbx_strand_id
1 'polypeptide(L)'
;MVKKTNLTKRRDFIKKASLVTAAGVGATALSAPYGYAATNPIKWRLQTYSGAPLGKHVVLPQVESFNKAAHGEMEIELYYADQLVPTD
;
A
#
# COMPACT_ATOMS: atom_id res chain seq x y z
N MET A 1 38.45 32.41 25.04
CA MET A 1 38.05 32.56 23.62
C MET A 1 36.88 31.62 23.36
N VAL A 2 35.62 32.08 23.53
CA VAL A 2 34.43 31.22 23.37
C VAL A 2 33.96 31.29 21.91
N LYS A 3 34.00 30.14 21.21
CA LYS A 3 33.60 30.01 19.81
C LYS A 3 32.07 30.15 19.68
N LYS A 4 31.58 31.32 19.25
CA LYS A 4 30.17 31.52 18.90
C LYS A 4 29.79 30.60 17.74
N THR A 5 28.97 29.59 18.01
CA THR A 5 28.50 28.65 16.98
C THR A 5 27.49 29.36 16.08
N ASN A 6 27.75 29.34 14.76
CA ASN A 6 26.96 29.99 13.70
C ASN A 6 25.52 29.44 13.62
N LEU A 7 24.64 29.86 14.54
CA LEU A 7 23.21 29.50 14.58
C LEU A 7 22.42 30.05 13.38
N THR A 8 22.85 31.16 12.79
CA THR A 8 22.19 31.82 11.66
C THR A 8 22.25 30.99 10.38
N LYS A 9 23.42 30.44 10.04
CA LYS A 9 23.62 29.66 8.80
C LYS A 9 22.78 28.38 8.75
N ARG A 10 22.58 27.71 9.90
CA ARG A 10 21.76 26.49 10.00
C ARG A 10 20.27 26.79 9.77
N ARG A 11 19.78 27.89 10.35
CA ARG A 11 18.38 28.30 10.21
C ARG A 11 18.05 28.77 8.79
N ASP A 12 18.99 29.44 8.13
CA ASP A 12 18.82 29.85 6.73
C ASP A 12 18.90 28.67 5.76
N PHE A 13 19.71 27.66 6.07
CA PHE A 13 19.74 26.39 5.32
C PHE A 13 18.40 25.65 5.43
N ILE A 14 17.84 25.51 6.64
CA ILE A 14 16.52 24.90 6.86
C ILE A 14 15.43 25.66 6.08
N LYS A 15 15.43 26.99 6.13
CA LYS A 15 14.46 27.82 5.40
C LYS A 15 14.55 27.67 3.88
N LYS A 16 15.76 27.59 3.32
CA LYS A 16 15.97 27.34 1.89
C LYS A 16 15.55 25.92 1.50
N ALA A 17 15.89 24.92 2.31
CA ALA A 17 15.46 23.54 2.10
C ALA A 17 13.94 23.39 2.12
N SER A 18 13.25 24.08 3.04
CA SER A 18 11.78 24.09 3.09
C SER A 18 11.12 24.79 1.90
N LEU A 19 11.78 25.80 1.32
CA LEU A 19 11.26 26.47 0.12
C LEU A 19 11.42 25.58 -1.13
N VAL A 20 12.52 24.82 -1.21
CA VAL A 20 12.79 23.90 -2.31
C VAL A 20 11.88 22.66 -2.22
N THR A 21 11.52 22.18 -1.03
CA THR A 21 10.49 21.14 -0.90
C THR A 21 9.09 21.65 -1.22
N ALA A 22 8.73 22.89 -0.87
CA ALA A 22 7.43 23.45 -1.24
C ALA A 22 7.26 23.64 -2.76
N ALA A 23 8.33 23.98 -3.50
CA ALA A 23 8.30 24.08 -4.96
C ALA A 23 8.57 22.75 -5.69
N GLY A 24 9.30 21.82 -5.07
CA GLY A 24 9.74 20.55 -5.66
C GLY A 24 8.79 19.37 -5.43
N VAL A 25 7.90 19.45 -4.44
CA VAL A 25 6.88 18.40 -4.19
C VAL A 25 5.76 18.43 -5.24
N GLY A 26 5.62 19.52 -6.00
CA GLY A 26 4.62 19.64 -7.08
C GLY A 26 4.90 18.78 -8.32
N ALA A 27 6.12 18.25 -8.51
CA ALA A 27 6.48 17.47 -9.70
C ALA A 27 6.90 16.02 -9.40
N THR A 28 7.31 15.69 -8.17
CA THR A 28 7.72 14.32 -7.79
C THR A 28 6.62 13.55 -7.06
N ALA A 29 5.52 14.19 -6.69
CA ALA A 29 4.33 13.51 -6.18
C ALA A 29 3.49 12.82 -7.27
N LEU A 30 3.92 12.85 -8.54
CA LEU A 30 3.20 12.21 -9.65
C LEU A 30 3.62 10.75 -9.91
N SER A 31 4.43 10.15 -9.04
CA SER A 31 4.73 8.71 -9.12
C SER A 31 4.73 8.03 -7.76
N ALA A 32 3.88 8.47 -6.84
CA ALA A 32 3.45 7.56 -5.79
C ALA A 32 2.50 6.53 -6.45
N PRO A 33 2.75 5.21 -6.34
CA PRO A 33 1.79 4.17 -6.77
C PRO A 33 0.50 4.18 -5.90
N TYR A 34 0.26 5.26 -5.16
CA TYR A 34 -0.96 5.51 -4.42
C TYR A 34 -2.14 5.78 -5.35
N GLY A 35 -1.91 6.36 -6.54
CA GLY A 35 -2.98 6.63 -7.50
C GLY A 35 -3.66 5.36 -8.03
N TYR A 36 -2.89 4.28 -8.22
CA TYR A 36 -3.39 2.99 -8.71
C TYR A 36 -4.18 2.22 -7.64
N ALA A 37 -3.76 2.34 -6.37
CA ALA A 37 -4.45 1.77 -5.21
C ALA A 37 -5.68 2.60 -4.76
N ALA A 38 -5.74 3.89 -5.12
CA ALA A 38 -6.84 4.77 -4.77
C ALA A 38 -8.04 4.69 -5.75
N THR A 39 -7.85 4.13 -6.95
CA THR A 39 -8.92 4.09 -7.99
C THR A 39 -9.47 2.70 -8.29
N ASN A 40 -8.76 1.62 -7.90
CA ASN A 40 -9.20 0.26 -8.16
C ASN A 40 -9.44 -0.51 -6.85
N PRO A 41 -10.32 -1.53 -6.85
CA PRO A 41 -10.51 -2.42 -5.70
C PRO A 41 -9.18 -3.02 -5.25
N ILE A 42 -8.95 -3.08 -3.94
CA ILE A 42 -7.76 -3.76 -3.40
C ILE A 42 -7.95 -5.27 -3.54
N LYS A 43 -7.11 -5.91 -4.35
CA LYS A 43 -7.11 -7.36 -4.56
C LYS A 43 -6.09 -8.07 -3.66
N TRP A 44 -6.56 -9.01 -2.86
CA TRP A 44 -5.74 -9.87 -2.01
C TRP A 44 -5.77 -11.30 -2.53
N ARG A 45 -4.62 -11.95 -2.58
CA ARG A 45 -4.50 -13.36 -2.98
C ARG A 45 -4.34 -14.19 -1.71
N LEU A 46 -5.31 -15.05 -1.41
CA LEU A 46 -5.32 -15.92 -0.24
C LEU A 46 -5.17 -17.38 -0.68
N GLN A 47 -4.11 -18.04 -0.25
CA GLN A 47 -3.91 -19.47 -0.51
C GLN A 47 -4.24 -20.28 0.74
N THR A 48 -5.02 -21.36 0.58
CA THR A 48 -5.33 -22.30 1.66
C THR A 48 -4.58 -23.62 1.48
N TYR A 49 -4.15 -24.24 2.59
CA TYR A 49 -3.61 -25.60 2.58
C TYR A 49 -4.69 -26.66 2.29
N SER A 50 -5.96 -26.28 2.34
CA SER A 50 -7.05 -27.16 1.97
C SER A 50 -7.12 -27.31 0.44
N GLY A 51 -7.34 -28.54 -0.03
CA GLY A 51 -7.81 -28.75 -1.40
C GLY A 51 -9.23 -28.24 -1.60
N ALA A 52 -9.66 -28.13 -2.86
CA ALA A 52 -11.02 -27.72 -3.24
C ALA A 52 -12.16 -28.47 -2.50
N PRO A 53 -12.07 -29.79 -2.22
CA PRO A 53 -13.16 -30.52 -1.56
C PRO A 53 -13.45 -30.04 -0.14
N LEU A 54 -12.43 -29.78 0.67
CA LEU A 54 -12.58 -29.32 2.05
C LEU A 54 -12.71 -27.78 2.12
N GLY A 55 -12.02 -27.07 1.23
CA GLY A 55 -11.91 -25.63 1.29
C GLY A 55 -13.21 -24.92 0.92
N LYS A 56 -14.05 -25.56 0.09
CA LYS A 56 -15.43 -25.15 -0.20
C LYS A 56 -16.30 -24.98 1.05
N HIS A 57 -16.05 -25.79 2.08
CA HIS A 57 -16.86 -25.79 3.30
C HIS A 57 -16.25 -24.94 4.42
N VAL A 58 -14.94 -24.73 4.39
CA VAL A 58 -14.22 -24.01 5.45
C VAL A 58 -14.03 -22.55 5.04
N VAL A 59 -13.14 -22.28 4.08
CA VAL A 59 -12.66 -20.92 3.80
C VAL A 59 -13.49 -20.19 2.75
N LEU A 60 -14.06 -20.89 1.77
CA LEU A 60 -14.83 -20.27 0.70
C LEU A 60 -16.03 -19.43 1.21
N PRO A 61 -16.88 -19.90 2.14
CA PRO A 61 -18.02 -19.11 2.60
C PRO A 61 -17.60 -17.81 3.31
N GLN A 62 -16.43 -17.84 3.96
CA GLN A 62 -15.87 -16.69 4.68
C GLN A 62 -15.35 -15.65 3.69
N VAL A 63 -14.66 -16.10 2.63
CA VAL A 63 -14.19 -15.24 1.53
C VAL A 63 -15.37 -14.61 0.79
N GLU A 64 -16.41 -15.37 0.47
CA GLU A 64 -17.61 -14.85 -0.20
C GLU A 64 -18.34 -13.81 0.68
N SER A 65 -18.47 -14.09 1.98
CA SER A 65 -19.07 -13.14 2.93
C SER A 65 -18.24 -11.86 3.05
N PHE A 66 -16.91 -11.97 3.06
CA PHE A 66 -16.02 -10.81 3.11
C PHE A 66 -16.14 -9.97 1.84
N ASN A 67 -16.02 -10.58 0.66
CA ASN A 67 -16.11 -9.88 -0.62
C ASN A 67 -17.46 -9.16 -0.78
N LYS A 68 -18.55 -9.77 -0.28
CA LYS A 68 -19.86 -9.12 -0.24
C LYS A 68 -19.91 -7.93 0.71
N ALA A 69 -19.32 -8.05 1.90
CA ALA A 69 -19.26 -6.97 2.89
C ALA A 69 -18.32 -5.83 2.49
N ALA A 70 -17.33 -6.10 1.65
CA ALA A 70 -16.38 -5.12 1.15
C ALA A 70 -16.95 -4.19 0.07
N HIS A 71 -18.18 -4.43 -0.40
CA HIS A 71 -18.88 -3.58 -1.37
C HIS A 71 -18.05 -3.21 -2.62
N GLY A 72 -17.15 -4.11 -3.04
CA GLY A 72 -16.29 -3.89 -4.20
C GLY A 72 -15.10 -2.96 -3.96
N GLU A 73 -14.89 -2.45 -2.74
CA GLU A 73 -13.66 -1.74 -2.38
C GLU A 73 -12.49 -2.70 -2.19
N MET A 74 -12.78 -3.96 -1.85
CA MET A 74 -11.79 -5.02 -1.66
C MET A 74 -12.31 -6.36 -2.17
N GLU A 75 -11.39 -7.19 -2.66
CA GLU A 75 -11.68 -8.55 -3.15
C GLU A 75 -10.58 -9.52 -2.72
N ILE A 76 -10.96 -10.63 -2.11
CA ILE A 76 -10.08 -11.77 -1.86
C ILE A 76 -10.28 -12.79 -2.98
N GLU A 77 -9.18 -13.11 -3.66
CA GLU A 77 -9.06 -14.22 -4.61
C GLU A 77 -8.52 -15.45 -3.86
N LEU A 78 -9.34 -16.51 -3.79
CA LEU A 78 -9.00 -17.75 -3.09
C LEU A 78 -8.31 -18.74 -4.04
N TYR A 79 -7.14 -19.23 -3.61
CA TYR A 79 -6.39 -20.29 -4.27
C TYR A 79 -6.34 -21.53 -3.35
N TYR A 80 -6.68 -22.70 -3.89
CA TYR A 80 -6.59 -23.97 -3.16
C TYR A 80 -5.17 -24.54 -3.17
N ALA A 81 -4.95 -25.59 -2.37
CA ALA A 81 -3.62 -26.19 -2.17
C ALA A 81 -2.95 -26.67 -3.47
N ASP A 82 -3.74 -27.08 -4.46
CA ASP A 82 -3.30 -27.56 -5.76
C ASP A 82 -3.10 -26.43 -6.80
N GLN A 83 -3.42 -25.19 -6.45
CA GLN A 83 -3.34 -24.03 -7.33
C GLN A 83 -2.14 -23.15 -6.99
N LEU A 84 -1.45 -22.67 -8.03
CA LEU A 84 -0.36 -21.70 -7.88
C LEU A 84 -0.93 -20.29 -7.78
N VAL A 85 -0.38 -19.50 -6.85
CA VAL A 85 -0.64 -18.07 -6.77
C VAL A 85 0.24 -17.37 -7.81
N PRO A 86 -0.33 -16.56 -8.73
CA PRO A 86 0.47 -15.80 -9.69
C PRO A 86 1.49 -14.90 -9.00
N THR A 87 2.69 -14.76 -9.54
CA THR A 87 3.76 -13.89 -9.04
C THR A 87 4.29 -13.07 -10.21
N ASP A 88 3.58 -11.99 -10.55
CA ASP A 88 4.11 -10.98 -11.46
C ASP A 88 5.35 -10.28 -10.89
#